data_AF-A0A7S1EVG3-F1
#
_entry.id   AF-A0A7S1EVG3-F1
#
_cell.length_a   1.000
_cell.length_b   1.000
_cell.length_c   1.000
_cell.angle_alpha   90.00
_cell.angle_beta   90.00
_cell.angle_gamma   90.00
#
_symmetry.space_group_name_H-M   'P 1'
#
loop_
_entity.id
_entity.type
_entity.pdbx_description
1 polymer ?
#
loop_
_entity_poly.entity_id
_entity_poly.type
_entity_poly.pdbx_seq_one_letter_code
_entity_poly.pdbx_strand_id
1 'polypeptide(L)'
;EDDDSTLSVRELEKFLRRDDVRAILVTLGLNISDARGFFRLLDVDDSGNVEIDKFVVGCLRLRGSAERIDFEIMGMEQRKHMSRLQESVNRMVELLARGSRLSQQRGSSITSVPRTSGICKIAQHVVHSPCSPSRPHPTV
;
A
#
# COMPACT_ATOMS: atom_id res chain seq x y z
N GLU A 1 12.25 -11.52 -54.90
CA GLU A 1 11.07 -10.79 -54.42
C GLU A 1 10.76 -11.41 -53.08
N ASP A 2 11.25 -10.80 -52.00
CA ASP A 2 10.85 -11.23 -50.65
C ASP A 2 9.39 -10.83 -50.50
N ASP A 3 8.56 -11.78 -50.09
CA ASP A 3 7.18 -11.54 -49.75
C ASP A 3 7.17 -10.69 -48.47
N ASP A 4 7.22 -9.37 -48.64
CA ASP A 4 7.31 -8.30 -47.62
C ASP A 4 6.12 -8.29 -46.63
N SER A 5 5.28 -9.30 -46.69
CA SER A 5 4.14 -9.52 -45.79
C SER A 5 4.48 -10.47 -44.64
N THR A 6 5.62 -11.17 -44.72
CA THR A 6 6.04 -12.15 -43.72
C THR A 6 7.45 -11.89 -43.24
N LEU A 7 7.72 -12.32 -42.01
CA LEU A 7 8.96 -12.07 -41.29
C LEU A 7 9.51 -13.41 -40.83
N SER A 8 10.66 -13.80 -41.34
CA SER A 8 11.35 -15.04 -40.95
C SER A 8 12.16 -14.84 -39.66
N VAL A 9 12.51 -15.94 -38.99
CA VAL A 9 13.34 -15.88 -37.77
C VAL A 9 14.69 -15.19 -38.01
N ARG A 10 15.27 -15.34 -39.21
CA ARG A 10 16.56 -14.72 -39.56
C ARG A 10 16.43 -13.22 -39.75
N GLU A 11 15.33 -12.76 -40.32
CA GLU A 11 15.03 -11.33 -40.47
C GLU A 11 14.74 -10.72 -39.12
N LEU A 12 13.94 -11.39 -38.28
CA LEU A 12 13.70 -10.94 -36.90
C LEU A 12 15.01 -10.76 -36.13
N GLU A 13 15.90 -11.75 -36.19
CA GLU A 13 17.22 -11.67 -35.56
C GLU A 13 18.05 -10.51 -36.09
N LYS A 14 18.00 -10.21 -37.40
CA LYS A 14 18.69 -9.06 -37.98
C LYS A 14 18.07 -7.74 -37.53
N PHE A 15 16.74 -7.63 -37.50
CA PHE A 15 16.05 -6.43 -37.05
C PHE A 15 16.35 -6.14 -35.57
N LEU A 16 16.29 -7.17 -34.72
CA LEU A 16 16.59 -7.05 -33.28
C LEU A 16 18.06 -6.78 -32.97
N ARG A 17 18.99 -6.95 -33.93
CA ARG A 17 20.39 -6.51 -33.77
C ARG A 17 20.57 -5.02 -33.99
N ARG A 18 19.60 -4.33 -34.61
CA ARG A 18 19.69 -2.91 -34.84
C ARG A 18 19.25 -2.15 -33.58
N ASP A 19 20.10 -1.23 -33.13
CA ASP A 19 19.85 -0.49 -31.89
C ASP A 19 18.65 0.45 -31.97
N ASP A 20 18.34 0.97 -33.17
CA ASP A 20 17.16 1.80 -33.41
C ASP A 20 15.86 1.01 -33.19
N VAL A 21 15.77 -0.21 -33.75
CA VAL A 21 14.63 -1.11 -33.57
C VAL A 21 14.48 -1.54 -32.11
N ARG A 22 15.59 -1.89 -31.45
CA ARG A 22 15.58 -2.23 -30.02
C ARG A 22 15.08 -1.06 -29.18
N ALA A 23 15.55 0.16 -29.46
CA ALA A 23 15.10 1.34 -28.74
C ALA A 23 13.59 1.56 -28.90
N ILE A 24 13.05 1.41 -30.12
CA ILE A 24 11.60 1.51 -30.37
C ILE A 24 10.84 0.45 -29.57
N LEU A 25 11.27 -0.81 -29.59
CA LEU A 25 10.62 -1.88 -28.82
C LEU A 25 10.65 -1.61 -27.31
N VAL A 26 11.77 -1.09 -26.79
CA VAL A 26 11.87 -0.67 -25.39
C VAL A 26 10.89 0.48 -25.08
N THR A 27 10.73 1.47 -25.99
CA THR A 27 9.71 2.52 -25.80
C THR A 27 8.28 1.97 -25.82
N LEU A 28 8.06 0.83 -26.48
CA LEU A 28 6.80 0.09 -26.45
C LEU A 28 6.69 -0.85 -25.23
N GLY A 29 7.63 -0.79 -24.27
CA GLY A 29 7.63 -1.64 -23.07
C GLY A 29 8.06 -3.08 -23.32
N LEU A 30 8.74 -3.36 -24.44
CA LEU A 30 9.19 -4.69 -24.82
C LEU A 30 10.70 -4.80 -24.73
N ASN A 31 11.18 -5.61 -23.79
CA ASN A 31 12.60 -5.97 -23.71
C ASN A 31 12.84 -7.38 -24.26
N ILE A 32 13.06 -7.49 -25.57
CA ILE A 32 13.28 -8.77 -26.24
C ILE A 32 14.78 -9.09 -26.25
N SER A 33 15.18 -10.02 -25.39
CA SER A 33 16.57 -10.51 -25.29
C SER A 33 16.81 -11.79 -26.11
N ASP A 34 15.77 -12.62 -26.32
CA ASP A 34 15.81 -13.83 -27.13
C ASP A 34 14.87 -13.72 -28.34
N ALA A 35 15.44 -13.43 -29.50
CA ALA A 35 14.72 -13.32 -30.76
C ALA A 35 14.01 -14.63 -31.15
N ARG A 36 14.64 -15.79 -30.89
CA ARG A 36 14.09 -17.09 -31.28
C ARG A 36 12.94 -17.50 -30.38
N GLY A 37 13.08 -17.26 -29.08
CA GLY A 37 11.99 -17.43 -28.11
C GLY A 37 10.81 -16.55 -28.43
N PHE A 38 11.05 -15.29 -28.79
CA PHE A 38 10.01 -14.38 -29.22
C PHE A 38 9.33 -14.83 -30.53
N PHE A 39 10.10 -15.28 -31.52
CA PHE A 39 9.56 -15.81 -32.78
C PHE A 39 8.61 -16.98 -32.57
N ARG A 40 9.01 -17.97 -31.76
CA ARG A 40 8.16 -19.13 -31.43
C ARG A 40 6.85 -18.76 -30.74
N LEU A 41 6.83 -17.62 -30.05
CA LEU A 41 5.60 -17.14 -29.40
C LEU A 41 4.63 -16.51 -30.39
N LEU A 42 5.12 -16.07 -31.54
CA LEU A 42 4.35 -15.46 -32.63
C LEU A 42 3.91 -16.48 -33.69
N ASP A 43 4.78 -17.44 -34.02
CA ASP A 43 4.54 -18.51 -34.99
C ASP A 43 3.74 -19.67 -34.36
N VAL A 44 2.47 -19.41 -34.05
CA VAL A 44 1.57 -20.39 -33.39
C VAL A 44 1.26 -21.58 -34.30
N ASP A 45 1.33 -21.38 -35.61
CA ASP A 45 1.09 -22.37 -36.65
C ASP A 45 2.34 -23.15 -37.09
N ASP A 46 3.50 -22.90 -36.47
CA ASP A 46 4.80 -23.51 -36.82
C ASP A 46 5.10 -23.42 -38.33
N SER A 47 4.65 -22.34 -38.95
CA SER A 47 4.77 -22.09 -40.39
C SER A 47 6.20 -21.72 -40.78
N GLY A 48 7.02 -21.32 -39.80
CA GLY A 48 8.38 -20.83 -39.98
C GLY A 48 8.46 -19.37 -40.42
N ASN A 49 7.31 -18.69 -40.62
CA ASN A 49 7.21 -17.29 -41.01
C ASN A 49 6.10 -16.59 -40.22
N VAL A 50 6.32 -15.35 -39.80
CA VAL A 50 5.32 -14.59 -39.05
C VAL A 50 4.82 -13.45 -39.91
N GLU A 51 3.52 -13.42 -40.23
CA GLU A 51 2.90 -12.27 -40.88
C GLU A 51 3.10 -10.99 -40.07
N ILE A 52 3.34 -9.86 -40.73
CA ILE A 52 3.61 -8.57 -40.05
C ILE A 52 2.47 -8.19 -39.09
N ASP A 53 1.22 -8.43 -39.47
CA ASP A 53 0.07 -8.15 -38.61
C ASP A 53 0.10 -9.00 -37.33
N LYS A 54 0.46 -10.29 -37.44
CA LYS A 54 0.64 -11.18 -36.28
C LYS A 54 1.79 -10.68 -35.38
N PHE A 55 2.88 -10.20 -35.98
CA PHE A 55 4.00 -9.61 -35.25
C PHE A 55 3.56 -8.37 -34.44
N VAL A 56 2.88 -7.41 -35.06
CA VAL A 56 2.42 -6.18 -34.40
C VAL A 56 1.45 -6.50 -33.27
N VAL A 57 0.47 -7.37 -33.53
CA VAL A 57 -0.49 -7.84 -32.50
C VAL A 57 0.25 -8.54 -31.35
N GLY A 58 1.24 -9.37 -31.66
CA GLY A 58 2.04 -10.06 -30.66
C GLY A 58 2.85 -9.12 -29.77
N CYS A 59 3.47 -8.09 -30.35
CA CYS A 59 4.13 -7.01 -29.62
C CYS A 59 3.18 -6.30 -28.65
N LEU A 60 2.00 -5.89 -29.13
CA LEU A 60 1.00 -5.20 -28.30
C LEU A 60 0.48 -6.10 -27.16
N ARG A 61 0.26 -7.39 -27.45
CA ARG A 61 -0.20 -8.37 -26.44
C ARG A 61 0.83 -8.58 -25.34
N LEU A 62 2.10 -8.75 -25.72
CA LEU A 62 3.18 -8.97 -24.76
C LEU A 62 3.46 -7.76 -23.88
N ARG A 63 3.35 -6.55 -24.43
CA ARG A 63 3.43 -5.31 -23.65
C ARG A 63 2.40 -5.33 -22.53
N GLY A 64 1.15 -5.65 -22.85
CA GLY A 64 0.06 -5.71 -21.87
C GLY A 64 0.31 -6.72 -20.75
N SER A 65 1.03 -7.82 -21.02
CA SER A 65 1.43 -8.79 -20.00
C SER A 65 2.62 -8.33 -19.15
N ALA A 66 3.64 -7.74 -19.76
CA ALA A 66 4.80 -7.21 -19.05
C ALA A 66 4.40 -6.07 -18.09
N GLU A 67 3.61 -5.11 -18.59
CA GLU A 67 3.10 -3.99 -17.79
C GLU A 67 2.25 -4.47 -16.60
N ARG A 68 1.42 -5.50 -16.77
CA ARG A 68 0.63 -6.09 -15.68
C ARG A 68 1.49 -6.71 -14.58
N ILE A 69 2.56 -7.40 -14.96
CA ILE A 69 3.49 -8.01 -13.98
C ILE A 69 4.17 -6.93 -13.15
N ASP A 70 4.64 -5.85 -13.79
CA ASP A 70 5.28 -4.74 -13.09
C ASP A 70 4.32 -4.04 -12.11
N PHE A 71 3.06 -3.82 -12.52
CA PHE A 71 2.03 -3.28 -11.62
C PHE A 71 1.71 -4.21 -10.45
N GLU A 72 1.69 -5.53 -10.69
CA GLU A 72 1.47 -6.52 -9.63
C GLU A 72 2.62 -6.53 -8.62
N ILE A 73 3.87 -6.48 -9.09
CA ILE A 73 5.07 -6.35 -8.25
C ILE A 73 4.97 -5.09 -7.39
N MET A 74 4.67 -3.94 -7.99
CA MET A 74 4.47 -2.68 -7.27
C MET A 74 3.37 -2.80 -6.21
N GLY A 75 2.25 -3.45 -6.54
CA GLY A 75 1.15 -3.70 -5.60
C GLY A 75 1.57 -4.59 -4.43
N MET A 76 2.38 -5.62 -4.67
CA MET A 76 2.95 -6.47 -3.61
C MET A 76 3.90 -5.70 -2.69
N GLU A 77 4.79 -4.88 -3.26
CA GLU A 77 5.70 -4.04 -2.49
C GLU A 77 4.94 -3.01 -1.64
N GLN A 78 3.93 -2.35 -2.22
CA GLN A 78 3.07 -1.40 -1.51
C GLN A 78 2.37 -2.06 -0.32
N ARG A 79 1.81 -3.27 -0.49
CA ARG A 79 1.18 -4.02 0.61
C ARG A 79 2.18 -4.30 1.72
N LYS A 80 3.40 -4.74 1.38
CA LYS A 80 4.48 -4.99 2.34
C LYS A 80 4.89 -3.74 3.10
N HIS A 81 5.01 -2.59 2.42
CA HIS A 81 5.28 -1.30 3.04
C HIS A 81 4.16 -0.89 3.99
N MET A 82 2.89 -1.05 3.58
CA MET A 82 1.74 -0.73 4.41
C MET A 82 1.68 -1.59 5.67
N SER A 83 1.93 -2.90 5.57
CA SER A 83 2.01 -3.78 6.74
C SER A 83 3.09 -3.34 7.73
N ARG A 84 4.29 -3.01 7.23
CA ARG A 84 5.40 -2.52 8.07
C ARG A 84 5.07 -1.17 8.75
N LEU A 85 4.42 -0.27 8.02
CA LEU A 85 3.95 1.00 8.58
C LEU A 85 2.91 0.76 9.67
N GLN A 86 1.93 -0.11 9.44
CA GLN A 86 0.91 -0.46 10.42
C GLN A 86 1.53 -1.04 11.69
N GLU A 87 2.49 -1.96 11.56
CA GLU A 87 3.23 -2.49 12.70
C GLU A 87 3.98 -1.40 13.46
N SER A 88 4.64 -0.48 12.75
CA SER A 88 5.35 0.63 13.36
C SER A 88 4.43 1.59 14.11
N VAL A 89 3.27 1.91 13.53
CA VAL A 89 2.23 2.72 14.17
C VAL A 89 1.71 2.03 15.43
N ASN A 90 1.39 0.73 15.35
CA ASN A 90 0.92 -0.04 16.51
C ASN A 90 1.96 -0.03 17.65
N ARG A 91 3.24 -0.23 17.33
CA ARG A 91 4.34 -0.14 18.32
C ARG A 91 4.42 1.25 18.95
N MET A 92 4.29 2.32 18.15
CA MET A 92 4.34 3.69 18.65
C MET A 92 3.17 3.99 19.60
N VAL A 93 1.95 3.60 19.23
CA VAL A 93 0.76 3.74 20.06
C VAL A 93 0.95 3.01 21.40
N GLU A 94 1.54 1.81 21.37
CA GLU A 94 1.81 1.05 22.59
C GLU A 94 2.83 1.75 23.50
N LEU A 95 3.91 2.31 22.95
CA LEU A 95 4.91 3.05 23.71
C LEU A 95 4.32 4.31 24.35
N LEU A 96 3.49 5.07 23.61
CA LEU A 96 2.79 6.24 24.15
C LEU A 96 1.85 5.83 25.31
N ALA A 97 1.09 4.75 25.15
CA ALA A 97 0.19 4.24 26.19
C ALA A 97 0.92 3.75 27.46
N ARG A 98 2.19 3.33 27.35
CA ARG A 98 3.05 2.98 28.50
C ARG A 98 3.59 4.24 29.20
N GLY A 99 4.03 5.25 28.43
CA GLY A 99 4.55 6.52 28.96
C GLY A 99 3.52 7.29 29.80
N SER A 100 2.26 7.35 29.36
CA SER A 100 1.18 8.04 30.09
C SER A 100 0.94 7.45 31.49
N ARG A 101 1.06 6.13 31.67
CA ARG A 101 0.84 5.45 32.97
C ARG A 101 1.93 5.76 33.99
N LEU A 102 3.18 5.89 33.53
CA LEU A 102 4.31 6.24 34.40
C LEU A 102 4.22 7.69 34.91
N SER A 103 3.63 8.60 34.13
CA SER A 103 3.39 9.98 34.57
C SER A 103 2.28 10.11 35.62
N GLN A 104 1.26 9.25 35.56
CA GLN A 104 0.09 9.32 36.45
C GLN A 104 0.39 8.73 37.86
N GLN A 105 1.36 7.82 37.99
CA GLN A 105 1.78 7.29 39.30
C GLN A 105 2.63 8.27 40.13
N ARG A 106 3.32 9.24 39.51
CA ARG A 106 4.12 10.25 40.24
C ARG A 106 3.30 11.42 40.81
N GLY A 107 2.03 11.58 40.39
CA GLY A 107 1.15 12.64 40.88
C GLY A 107 0.43 12.35 42.21
N SER A 108 0.52 11.13 42.76
CA SER A 108 -0.32 10.68 43.89
C SER A 108 0.36 10.69 45.27
N SER A 109 1.60 11.20 45.41
CA SER A 109 2.37 11.02 46.66
C SER A 109 2.65 12.26 47.51
N ILE A 110 2.07 13.43 47.25
CA ILE A 110 2.36 14.62 48.09
C ILE A 110 1.11 15.46 48.39
N THR A 111 0.27 15.01 49.32
CA THR A 111 -0.40 15.87 50.32
C THR A 111 -0.87 15.02 51.51
N SER A 112 0.04 14.66 52.41
CA SER A 112 -0.32 14.25 53.79
C SER A 112 -0.28 15.48 54.68
N VAL A 113 -1.45 16.04 54.99
CA VAL A 113 -1.58 17.11 55.99
C VAL A 113 -1.58 16.45 57.39
N PRO A 114 -0.69 16.80 58.32
CA PRO A 114 -0.71 16.23 59.66
C PRO A 114 -1.88 16.82 60.46
N ARG A 115 -2.76 15.94 60.96
CA ARG A 115 -3.80 16.28 61.93
C ARG A 115 -3.14 16.62 63.28
N THR A 116 -3.05 17.90 63.63
CA THR A 116 -2.74 18.31 64.99
C THR A 116 -4.00 18.23 65.86
N SER A 117 -3.89 17.49 66.96
CA SER A 117 -4.85 17.37 68.05
C SER A 117 -5.15 18.73 68.68
N GLY A 118 -6.44 19.07 68.87
CA GLY A 118 -6.84 20.27 69.62
C GLY A 118 -8.26 20.78 69.36
N ILE A 119 -9.24 20.17 70.02
CA ILE A 119 -10.48 20.76 70.58
C ILE A 119 -11.29 21.75 69.69
N CYS A 120 -12.49 21.36 69.21
CA CYS A 120 -13.75 22.10 69.49
C CYS A 120 -15.03 21.39 68.96
N LYS A 121 -15.86 20.93 69.90
CA LYS A 121 -17.34 21.01 69.99
C LYS A 121 -18.22 20.60 68.79
N ILE A 122 -18.77 19.38 68.93
CA ILE A 122 -20.22 19.03 69.00
C ILE A 122 -21.18 19.86 68.13
N ALA A 123 -21.75 19.21 67.11
CA ALA A 123 -23.19 19.24 66.82
C ALA A 123 -23.57 17.99 66.00
N GLN A 124 -24.32 17.08 66.62
CA GLN A 124 -25.08 16.01 65.96
C GLN A 124 -26.56 16.46 65.81
N HIS A 125 -27.30 15.71 64.99
CA HIS A 125 -28.74 15.80 64.67
C HIS A 125 -29.08 16.76 63.50
N VAL A 126 -29.85 16.42 62.45
CA VAL A 126 -30.79 15.31 62.22
C VAL A 126 -31.07 15.15 60.70
N VAL A 127 -31.41 13.91 60.33
CA VAL A 127 -31.93 13.41 59.04
C VAL A 127 -33.17 14.19 58.56
N HIS A 128 -33.38 14.33 57.24
CA HIS A 128 -34.59 13.98 56.45
C HIS A 128 -34.52 14.60 55.03
N SER A 129 -34.50 13.74 54.00
CA SER A 129 -35.01 14.02 52.64
C SER A 129 -36.56 14.00 52.67
N PRO A 130 -37.37 14.34 51.61
CA PRO A 130 -37.05 14.41 50.18
C PRO A 130 -37.79 15.48 49.31
N CYS A 131 -37.60 15.38 47.99
CA CYS A 131 -38.47 15.83 46.88
C CYS A 131 -38.39 17.27 46.33
N SER A 132 -37.94 17.33 45.05
CA SER A 132 -38.20 18.32 43.97
C SER A 132 -39.72 18.54 43.74
N PRO A 133 -40.24 19.44 42.83
CA PRO A 133 -39.61 19.99 41.61
C PRO A 133 -39.98 21.46 41.23
N SER A 134 -39.28 22.06 40.26
CA SER A 134 -39.87 23.01 39.28
C SER A 134 -38.84 23.51 38.24
N ARG A 135 -38.98 23.01 37.01
CA ARG A 135 -38.84 23.81 35.78
C ARG A 135 -40.27 24.31 35.43
N PRO A 136 -40.50 25.32 34.55
CA PRO A 136 -39.79 25.58 33.29
C PRO A 136 -39.66 27.07 32.90
N HIS A 137 -39.20 27.32 31.65
CA HIS A 137 -39.52 28.43 30.72
C HIS A 137 -38.29 29.13 30.09
N PRO A 138 -38.44 29.82 28.94
CA PRO A 138 -38.33 29.18 27.64
C PRO A 138 -37.39 29.95 26.69
N THR A 139 -37.31 29.42 25.49
CA THR A 139 -36.73 29.93 24.25
C THR A 139 -36.81 31.45 24.04
N VAL A 140 -35.70 32.01 23.57
CA VAL A 140 -35.65 32.95 22.45
C VAL A 140 -34.66 32.38 21.43
#